data_AF-A0A8T4J4Z8-F1
#
_entry.id   AF-A0A8T4J4Z8-F1
#
_cell.length_a   1.000
_cell.length_b   1.000
_cell.length_c   1.000
_cell.angle_alpha   90.00
_cell.angle_beta   90.00
_cell.angle_gamma   90.00
#
_symmetry.space_group_name_H-M   'P 1'
#
loop_
_entity.id
_entity.type
_entity.pdbx_description
1 polymer ?
#
loop_
_entity_poly.entity_id
_entity_poly.type
_entity_poly.pdbx_seq_one_letter_code
_entity_poly.pdbx_strand_id
1 'polypeptide(L)'
;REVERVAGDVVLLGFAATPVGVDVEEHPRAVAVAELIPTLHPRERDECLALPEARRPEAFARCWTRKEAYLKGTGTGLAEAPSVSYVGTGEDPGVLPGWRLDDIDAPPGYAAASALALREGNGPDGTGCTDGTGA
;
A
#
# COMPACT_ATOMS: atom_id res chain seq x y z
N ARG A 1 7.02 4.69 -13.48
CA ARG A 1 7.11 6.05 -12.87
C ARG A 1 7.93 5.90 -11.59
N GLU A 2 8.72 6.91 -11.23
CA GLU A 2 9.57 6.92 -10.04
C GLU A 2 8.79 7.57 -8.88
N VAL A 3 8.88 6.97 -7.69
CA VAL A 3 8.33 7.55 -6.46
C VAL A 3 9.41 7.39 -5.38
N GLU A 4 9.80 8.51 -4.78
CA GLU A 4 10.83 8.59 -3.72
C GLU A 4 10.17 8.94 -2.38
N ARG A 5 10.66 8.33 -1.30
CA ARG A 5 10.35 8.78 0.06
C ARG A 5 11.55 8.67 1.00
N VAL A 6 11.65 9.65 1.91
CA VAL A 6 12.62 9.69 3.02
C VAL A 6 11.87 9.63 4.36
N ALA A 7 12.31 8.77 5.28
CA ALA A 7 11.94 8.81 6.69
C ALA A 7 13.20 8.62 7.55
N GLY A 8 13.63 9.67 8.25
CA GLY A 8 14.90 9.68 8.97
C GLY A 8 16.09 9.40 8.02
N ASP A 9 16.84 8.35 8.31
CA ASP A 9 18.03 7.92 7.54
C ASP A 9 17.71 6.89 6.44
N VAL A 10 16.43 6.55 6.22
CA VAL A 10 16.01 5.53 5.25
C VAL A 10 15.37 6.17 4.03
N VAL A 11 15.81 5.72 2.85
CA VAL A 11 15.22 6.07 1.55
C VAL A 11 14.73 4.80 0.88
N LEU A 12 13.50 4.84 0.37
CA LEU A 12 12.91 3.77 -0.43
C LEU A 12 12.57 4.29 -1.82
N LEU A 13 13.01 3.55 -2.84
CA LEU A 13 12.77 3.86 -4.25
C LEU A 13 12.02 2.72 -4.93
N GLY A 14 10.91 3.05 -5.58
CA GLY A 14 10.07 2.10 -6.33
C GLY A 14 10.14 2.31 -7.83
N PHE A 15 10.44 1.23 -8.57
CA PHE A 15 10.45 1.24 -10.04
C PHE A 15 9.63 0.07 -10.59
N ALA A 16 8.68 0.38 -11.46
CA ALA A 16 7.87 -0.62 -12.13
C ALA A 16 7.39 -0.16 -13.51
N ALA A 17 7.02 -1.14 -14.34
CA ALA A 17 6.41 -0.93 -15.66
C ALA A 17 4.93 -0.52 -15.57
N THR A 18 4.29 -0.74 -14.43
CA THR A 18 2.94 -0.24 -14.09
C THR A 18 3.03 0.83 -13.01
N PRO A 19 1.94 1.55 -12.71
CA PRO A 19 1.90 2.42 -11.53
C PRO A 19 2.33 1.67 -10.28
N VAL A 20 3.27 2.27 -9.54
CA VAL A 20 3.80 1.78 -8.29
C VAL A 20 3.89 2.93 -7.31
N GLY A 21 3.52 2.68 -6.06
CA GLY A 21 3.81 3.56 -4.94
C GLY A 21 4.59 2.79 -3.88
N VAL A 22 5.47 3.50 -3.18
CA VAL A 22 6.26 2.96 -2.06
C VAL A 22 6.24 3.94 -0.91
N ASP A 23 6.34 3.39 0.29
CA ASP A 23 6.33 4.16 1.53
C ASP A 23 7.18 3.50 2.60
N VAL A 24 7.84 4.30 3.45
CA VAL A 24 8.63 3.83 4.59
C VAL A 24 8.48 4.81 5.76
N GLU A 25 8.02 4.33 6.92
CA GLU A 25 7.83 5.15 8.13
C GLU A 25 8.65 4.61 9.29
N GLU A 26 9.17 5.51 10.12
CA GLU A 26 9.60 5.15 11.46
C GLU A 26 8.37 4.83 12.33
N HIS A 27 8.48 3.85 13.21
CA HIS A 27 7.43 3.51 14.17
C HIS A 27 7.09 4.73 15.03
N PRO A 28 5.86 5.25 14.95
CA PRO A 28 5.49 6.42 15.70
C PRO A 28 5.41 6.11 17.19
N ARG A 29 5.60 7.13 18.02
CA ARG A 29 5.42 7.00 19.48
C ARG A 29 3.98 6.57 19.80
N ALA A 30 3.80 5.77 20.85
CA ALA A 30 2.49 5.23 21.25
C ALA A 30 1.40 6.31 21.42
N VAL A 31 1.75 7.50 21.92
CA VAL A 31 0.80 8.61 22.04
C VAL A 31 0.28 9.09 20.68
N ALA A 32 1.14 9.22 19.68
CA ALA A 32 0.74 9.63 18.33
C ALA A 32 -0.12 8.53 17.67
N VAL A 33 0.23 7.26 17.90
CA VAL A 33 -0.55 6.11 17.44
C VAL A 33 -1.97 6.15 18.00
N ALA A 34 -2.12 6.42 19.30
CA ALA A 34 -3.44 6.49 19.94
C ALA A 34 -4.33 7.61 19.35
N GLU A 35 -3.73 8.74 18.95
CA GLU A 35 -4.44 9.86 18.31
C GLU A 35 -4.83 9.57 16.86
N LEU A 36 -4.03 8.77 16.15
CA LEU A 36 -4.21 8.51 14.71
C LEU A 36 -5.02 7.24 14.40
N ILE A 37 -5.02 6.23 15.28
CA ILE A 37 -5.85 5.01 15.13
C ILE A 37 -7.32 5.31 14.77
N PRO A 38 -7.99 6.31 15.38
CA PRO A 38 -9.37 6.67 15.03
C PRO A 38 -9.59 7.12 13.58
N THR A 39 -8.53 7.50 12.86
CA THR A 39 -8.60 7.94 11.45
C THR A 39 -8.56 6.79 10.45
N LEU A 40 -8.16 5.60 10.89
CA LEU A 40 -8.06 4.40 10.05
C LEU A 40 -9.43 3.86 9.64
N HIS A 41 -9.43 2.87 8.74
CA HIS A 41 -10.65 2.14 8.43
C HIS A 41 -11.21 1.50 9.71
N PRO A 42 -12.54 1.47 9.94
CA PRO A 42 -13.12 0.96 11.18
C PRO A 42 -12.60 -0.41 11.59
N ARG A 43 -12.42 -1.32 10.62
CA ARG A 43 -11.85 -2.65 10.86
C ARG A 43 -10.39 -2.62 11.32
N GLU A 44 -9.55 -1.78 10.72
CA GLU A 44 -8.13 -1.65 11.12
C GLU A 44 -8.01 -1.00 12.51
N ARG A 45 -8.89 -0.04 12.80
CA ARG A 45 -9.01 0.52 14.15
C ARG A 45 -9.28 -0.59 15.17
N ASP A 46 -10.28 -1.43 14.89
CA ASP A 46 -10.67 -2.50 15.81
C ASP A 46 -9.54 -3.55 15.95
N GLU A 47 -8.84 -3.88 14.86
CA GLU A 47 -7.65 -4.75 14.88
C GLU A 47 -6.50 -4.15 15.72
N CYS A 48 -6.16 -2.88 15.50
CA CYS A 48 -5.15 -2.17 16.28
C CYS A 48 -5.51 -2.12 17.78
N LEU A 49 -6.77 -1.84 18.10
CA LEU A 49 -7.23 -1.73 19.49
C LEU A 49 -7.29 -3.08 20.21
N ALA A 50 -7.45 -4.18 19.48
CA ALA A 50 -7.39 -5.54 20.02
C ALA A 50 -5.97 -5.95 20.46
N LEU A 51 -4.93 -5.27 19.97
CA LEU A 51 -3.54 -5.54 20.34
C LEU A 51 -3.16 -4.89 21.68
N PRO A 52 -2.20 -5.50 22.43
CA PRO A 52 -1.54 -4.83 23.55
C PRO A 52 -0.92 -3.50 23.10
N GLU A 53 -0.94 -2.49 23.97
CA GLU A 53 -0.48 -1.13 23.64
C GLU A 53 0.93 -1.08 23.04
N ALA A 54 1.84 -1.90 23.55
CA ALA A 54 3.22 -2.01 23.06
C ALA A 54 3.34 -2.52 21.61
N ARG A 55 2.33 -3.22 21.08
CA ARG A 55 2.30 -3.75 19.71
C ARG A 55 1.57 -2.85 18.72
N ARG A 56 0.81 -1.86 19.20
CA ARG A 56 0.02 -0.96 18.34
C ARG A 56 0.88 -0.09 17.43
N PRO A 57 2.04 0.46 17.85
CA PRO A 57 2.89 1.24 16.95
C PRO A 57 3.35 0.49 15.71
N GLU A 58 3.73 -0.78 15.86
CA GLU A 58 4.17 -1.63 14.76
C GLU A 58 3.03 -1.93 13.79
N ALA A 59 1.86 -2.32 14.31
CA ALA A 59 0.66 -2.59 13.51
C ALA A 59 0.14 -1.34 12.79
N PHE A 60 0.15 -0.19 13.46
CA PHE A 60 -0.17 1.11 12.87
C PHE A 60 0.84 1.47 11.78
N ALA A 61 2.14 1.35 12.08
CA ALA A 61 3.28 1.38 11.17
C ALA A 61 2.97 0.80 9.79
N ARG A 62 2.76 -0.51 9.83
CA ARG A 62 2.48 -1.37 8.69
C ARG A 62 1.23 -0.95 7.93
N CYS A 63 0.14 -0.68 8.64
CA CYS A 63 -1.11 -0.24 8.02
C CYS A 63 -0.94 1.10 7.30
N TRP A 64 -0.27 2.05 7.95
CA TRP A 64 -0.06 3.40 7.41
C TRP A 64 0.79 3.37 6.15
N THR A 65 1.93 2.66 6.18
CA THR A 65 2.81 2.55 5.01
C THR A 65 2.10 1.90 3.82
N ARG A 66 1.27 0.87 4.06
CA ARG A 66 0.45 0.24 3.01
C ARG A 66 -0.54 1.22 2.38
N LYS A 67 -1.23 2.04 3.20
CA LYS A 67 -2.17 3.06 2.71
C LYS A 67 -1.45 4.11 1.88
N GLU A 68 -0.36 4.68 2.39
CA GLU A 68 0.40 5.71 1.69
C GLU A 68 1.02 5.17 0.39
N ALA A 69 1.55 3.94 0.40
CA ALA A 69 2.03 3.28 -0.81
C ALA A 69 0.91 3.15 -1.86
N TYR A 70 -0.29 2.72 -1.45
CA TYR A 70 -1.46 2.65 -2.33
C TYR A 70 -1.85 4.02 -2.90
N LEU A 71 -2.01 5.03 -2.05
CA LEU A 71 -2.41 6.39 -2.46
C LEU A 71 -1.40 7.08 -3.38
N LYS A 72 -0.10 6.78 -3.20
CA LYS A 72 0.96 7.20 -4.11
C LYS A 72 0.88 6.48 -5.44
N GLY A 73 0.61 5.17 -5.41
CA GLY A 73 0.47 4.34 -6.60
C GLY A 73 -0.68 4.79 -7.50
N THR A 74 -1.86 5.05 -6.92
CA THR A 74 -3.04 5.52 -7.65
C THR A 74 -2.88 6.93 -8.21
N GLY A 75 -1.92 7.71 -7.68
CA GLY A 75 -1.72 9.11 -8.02
C GLY A 75 -2.78 10.03 -7.44
N THR A 76 -3.64 9.54 -6.53
CA THR A 76 -4.65 10.36 -5.86
C THR A 76 -4.08 11.18 -4.71
N GLY A 77 -2.91 10.81 -4.19
CA GLY A 77 -2.33 11.45 -3.00
C GLY A 77 -3.30 11.40 -1.81
N LEU A 78 -3.29 12.43 -0.95
CA LEU A 78 -4.17 12.58 0.23
C LEU A 78 -5.65 12.84 -0.10
N ALA A 79 -6.09 12.67 -1.35
CA ALA A 79 -7.47 12.94 -1.74
C ALA A 79 -8.47 11.90 -1.19
N GLU A 80 -8.02 10.69 -0.87
CA GLU A 80 -8.82 9.68 -0.19
C GLU A 80 -8.49 9.65 1.31
N ALA A 81 -9.52 9.66 2.15
CA ALA A 81 -9.33 9.59 3.59
C ALA A 81 -8.82 8.19 4.01
N PRO A 82 -7.91 8.07 4.99
CA PRO A 82 -7.39 6.79 5.47
C PRO A 82 -8.47 5.80 5.96
N SER A 83 -9.68 6.28 6.23
CA SER A 83 -10.83 5.49 6.67
C SER A 83 -11.54 4.72 5.54
N VAL A 84 -11.22 4.98 4.28
CA VAL A 84 -11.94 4.43 3.11
C VAL A 84 -11.43 3.04 2.74
N SER A 85 -10.16 2.93 2.35
CA SER A 85 -9.59 1.66 1.89
C SER A 85 -9.08 0.81 3.06
N TYR A 86 -9.49 -0.46 3.10
CA TYR A 86 -8.95 -1.45 4.05
C TYR A 86 -7.70 -2.13 3.47
N VAL A 87 -6.57 -1.99 4.15
CA VAL A 87 -5.27 -2.60 3.79
C VAL A 87 -4.73 -3.54 4.87
N GLY A 88 -5.42 -3.64 6.01
CA GLY A 88 -5.10 -4.56 7.10
C GLY A 88 -3.90 -4.14 7.95
N THR A 89 -3.91 -4.57 9.20
CA THR A 89 -2.88 -4.25 10.21
C THR A 89 -1.95 -5.42 10.56
N GLY A 90 -2.35 -6.63 10.16
CA GLY A 90 -1.64 -7.89 10.45
C GLY A 90 -0.54 -8.23 9.45
N GLU A 91 0.03 -9.42 9.61
CA GLU A 91 1.13 -9.94 8.77
C GLU A 91 0.77 -9.91 7.29
N ASP A 92 -0.41 -10.42 6.93
CA ASP A 92 -0.89 -10.39 5.56
C ASP A 92 -1.55 -9.03 5.22
N PRO A 93 -1.20 -8.42 4.07
CA PRO A 93 -1.91 -7.26 3.56
C PRO A 93 -3.37 -7.56 3.21
N GLY A 94 -4.22 -6.55 3.32
CA GLY A 94 -5.57 -6.55 2.79
C GLY A 94 -5.58 -6.59 1.25
N VAL A 95 -6.70 -7.02 0.68
CA VAL A 95 -6.88 -7.12 -0.77
C VAL A 95 -7.55 -5.84 -1.29
N LEU A 96 -6.92 -5.20 -2.27
CA LEU A 96 -7.47 -4.06 -3.00
C LEU A 96 -7.74 -4.43 -4.47
N PRO A 97 -8.91 -4.09 -5.03
CA PRO A 97 -9.21 -4.39 -6.44
C PRO A 97 -8.18 -3.75 -7.38
N GLY A 98 -7.52 -4.56 -8.21
CA GLY A 98 -6.55 -4.08 -9.20
C GLY A 98 -5.17 -3.71 -8.63
N TRP A 99 -4.92 -3.96 -7.36
CA TRP A 99 -3.65 -3.63 -6.70
C TRP A 99 -3.12 -4.82 -5.91
N ARG A 100 -1.80 -4.99 -5.92
CA ARG A 100 -1.09 -5.87 -4.99
C ARG A 100 -0.35 -5.00 -3.97
N LEU A 101 -0.54 -5.31 -2.70
CA LEU A 101 0.22 -4.73 -1.61
C LEU A 101 1.26 -5.73 -1.14
N ASP A 102 2.48 -5.28 -0.92
CA ASP A 102 3.58 -6.10 -0.39
C ASP A 102 4.29 -5.29 0.72
N ASP A 103 4.51 -5.92 1.88
CA ASP A 103 5.42 -5.38 2.90
C ASP A 103 6.87 -5.54 2.42
N ILE A 104 7.71 -4.55 2.71
CA ILE A 104 9.14 -4.56 2.37
C ILE A 104 9.94 -4.64 3.66
N ASP A 105 10.95 -5.52 3.67
CA ASP A 105 11.90 -5.61 4.77
C ASP A 105 12.57 -4.25 5.01
N ALA A 106 12.36 -3.72 6.21
CA ALA A 106 12.90 -2.43 6.64
C ALA A 106 13.82 -2.60 7.86
N PRO A 107 14.74 -1.66 8.10
CA PRO A 107 15.55 -1.68 9.32
C PRO A 107 14.68 -1.69 10.59
N PRO A 108 15.20 -2.19 11.73
CA PRO A 108 14.46 -2.19 12.98
C PRO A 108 13.94 -0.81 13.35
N GLY A 109 12.67 -0.73 13.73
CA GLY A 109 12.00 0.54 14.04
C GLY A 109 11.34 1.21 12.85
N TYR A 110 11.42 0.62 11.65
CA TYR A 110 10.73 1.10 10.46
C TYR A 110 9.74 0.06 9.92
N ALA A 111 8.68 0.53 9.29
CA ALA A 111 7.81 -0.25 8.43
C ALA A 111 7.95 0.27 6.99
N ALA A 112 7.87 -0.61 6.00
CA ALA A 112 7.88 -0.23 4.60
C ALA A 112 6.89 -1.07 3.81
N ALA A 113 6.30 -0.49 2.78
CA ALA A 113 5.36 -1.17 1.90
C ALA A 113 5.43 -0.66 0.47
N SER A 114 4.96 -1.50 -0.46
CA SER A 114 4.71 -1.13 -1.84
C SER A 114 3.28 -1.46 -2.25
N ALA A 115 2.78 -0.71 -3.22
CA ALA A 115 1.53 -0.98 -3.92
C ALA A 115 1.80 -0.98 -5.41
N LEU A 116 1.52 -2.10 -6.07
CA LEU A 116 1.72 -2.28 -7.50
C LEU A 116 0.36 -2.47 -8.21
N ALA A 117 0.09 -1.63 -9.22
CA ALA A 117 -1.07 -1.82 -10.06
C ALA A 117 -0.93 -3.11 -10.86
N LEU A 118 -1.93 -3.98 -10.73
CA LEU A 118 -2.05 -5.18 -11.55
C LEU A 118 -2.41 -4.75 -12.96
N ARG A 119 -1.73 -5.34 -13.96
CA ARG A 119 -2.17 -5.17 -15.34
C ARG A 119 -3.55 -5.81 -15.45
N GLU A 120 -4.53 -5.08 -15.98
CA GLU A 120 -5.72 -5.73 -16.49
C GLU A 120 -5.23 -6.82 -17.45
N GLY A 121 -5.66 -8.06 -17.22
CA GLY A 121 -5.25 -9.18 -18.06
C GLY A 121 -5.54 -8.81 -19.50
N ASN A 122 -4.51 -8.81 -20.34
CA ASN A 122 -4.71 -8.74 -21.77
C ASN A 122 -5.57 -9.95 -22.16
N GLY A 123 -6.86 -9.72 -22.41
CA GLY A 123 -7.72 -10.72 -23.05
C GLY A 123 -7.04 -11.19 -24.35
N PRO A 124 -7.24 -12.45 -24.76
CA PRO A 124 -6.42 -13.09 -25.77
C PRO A 124 -6.51 -12.36 -27.11
N ASP A 125 -5.33 -12.06 -27.65
CA ASP A 125 -4.94 -11.91 -29.05
C ASP A 125 -5.94 -11.32 -30.04
N GLY A 126 -5.60 -10.11 -30.51
CA GLY A 126 -6.01 -9.61 -31.82
C GLY A 126 -5.50 -10.51 -32.94
N THR A 127 -6.19 -11.62 -33.18
CA THR A 127 -6.08 -12.38 -34.42
C THR A 127 -7.06 -11.76 -35.41
N GLY A 128 -6.62 -10.68 -36.06
CA GLY A 128 -7.24 -10.24 -37.30
C GLY A 128 -6.98 -11.31 -38.37
N CYS A 129 -7.85 -12.31 -38.45
CA CYS A 129 -7.92 -13.18 -39.62
C CYS A 129 -8.65 -12.38 -40.71
N THR A 130 -7.91 -11.60 -41.49
CA THR A 130 -8.42 -11.16 -42.79
C THR A 130 -8.28 -12.34 -43.74
N ASP A 131 -9.37 -13.09 -43.90
CA ASP A 131 -9.49 -14.03 -45.01
C ASP A 131 -9.54 -13.24 -46.31
N GLY A 132 -8.39 -13.18 -46.99
CA GLY A 132 -8.31 -12.80 -48.38
C GLY A 132 -8.95 -13.91 -49.23
N THR A 133 -10.21 -13.72 -49.61
CA THR A 133 -10.77 -14.47 -50.74
C THR A 133 -10.39 -13.69 -52.00
N GLY A 134 -9.31 -14.14 -52.65
CA GLY A 134 -9.07 -13.90 -54.07
C GLY A 134 -9.67 -15.04 -54.87
N ALA A 135 -10.66 -14.74 -55.69
CA ALA A 135 -11.04 -15.48 -56.89
C ALA A 135 -11.78 -14.52 -57.84
#